data_AF-A0A920R4P8-F1
#
_entry.id   AF-A0A920R4P8-F1
#
_cell.length_a   1.000
_cell.length_b   1.000
_cell.length_c   1.000
_cell.angle_alpha   90.00
_cell.angle_beta   90.00
_cell.angle_gamma   90.00
#
_symmetry.space_group_name_H-M   'P 1'
#
loop_
_entity.id
_entity.type
_entity.pdbx_description
1 polymer ?
#
loop_
_entity_poly.entity_id
_entity_poly.type
_entity_poly.pdbx_seq_one_letter_code
_entity_poly.pdbx_strand_id
1 'polypeptide(L)'
;MSTGGKAVVDDGKTPAGFGTAAEYMKVMGNVCANEPEFLLPGTPITEAVFRLLLANSNKAMTLAEIQSGLTDAWASVIYLKNLTDEVLSRMLEQENDYFIRRAPTRRRRRSTKS
;
A
#
# COMPACT_ATOMS: atom_id res chain seq x y z
N MET A 1 -23.61 -22.14 16.98
CA MET A 1 -22.66 -21.31 17.74
C MET A 1 -21.27 -21.91 17.54
N SER A 2 -20.38 -21.24 16.82
CA SER A 2 -19.04 -21.78 16.50
C SER A 2 -18.07 -21.47 17.64
N THR A 3 -17.74 -22.48 18.44
CA THR A 3 -16.72 -22.43 19.51
C THR A 3 -15.32 -22.65 18.93
N GLY A 4 -14.91 -21.78 18.00
CA GLY A 4 -13.64 -21.88 17.27
C GLY A 4 -12.66 -20.74 17.57
N GLY A 5 -12.72 -20.13 18.76
CA GLY A 5 -11.75 -19.12 19.15
C GLY A 5 -10.37 -19.76 19.29
N LYS A 6 -9.51 -19.62 18.27
CA LYS A 6 -8.10 -19.98 18.39
C LYS A 6 -7.46 -19.00 19.36
N ALA A 7 -7.02 -19.51 20.52
CA ALA A 7 -6.23 -18.75 21.46
C ALA A 7 -4.91 -18.31 20.79
N VAL A 8 -4.53 -17.06 21.01
CA VAL A 8 -3.23 -16.53 20.59
C VAL A 8 -2.19 -17.03 21.58
N VAL A 9 -1.32 -17.92 21.12
CA VAL A 9 -0.10 -18.31 21.84
C VAL A 9 0.98 -17.28 21.50
N ASP A 10 1.30 -16.41 22.46
CA ASP A 10 2.46 -15.51 22.38
C ASP A 10 3.70 -16.31 22.76
N ASP A 11 4.44 -16.78 21.76
CA ASP A 11 5.68 -17.53 21.94
C ASP A 11 6.89 -16.62 22.20
N GLY A 12 6.67 -15.31 22.38
CA GLY A 12 7.70 -14.30 22.59
C GLY A 12 8.64 -14.12 21.39
N LYS A 13 8.37 -14.80 20.27
CA LYS A 13 9.16 -14.78 19.03
C LYS A 13 8.47 -13.96 17.95
N THR A 14 7.16 -13.79 18.08
CA THR A 14 6.31 -12.98 17.21
C THR A 14 5.75 -11.82 18.04
N PRO A 15 5.97 -10.54 17.66
CA PRO A 15 5.52 -9.42 18.49
C PRO A 15 3.99 -9.36 18.51
N ALA A 16 3.37 -9.93 19.55
CA ALA A 16 1.96 -9.79 19.95
C ALA A 16 0.90 -9.76 18.83
N GLY A 17 1.16 -10.40 17.70
CA GLY A 17 0.45 -10.18 16.44
C GLY A 17 0.01 -11.50 15.79
N PHE A 18 -0.96 -11.41 14.87
CA PHE A 18 -1.56 -12.56 14.19
C PHE A 18 -0.65 -13.20 13.12
N GLY A 19 0.59 -12.73 12.93
CA GLY A 19 1.54 -13.34 12.02
C GLY A 19 2.79 -12.49 11.71
N THR A 20 3.57 -12.97 10.75
CA THR A 20 4.71 -12.30 10.11
C THR A 20 4.27 -11.12 9.25
N ALA A 21 5.21 -10.23 8.88
CA ALA A 21 4.94 -9.14 7.95
C ALA A 21 4.31 -9.62 6.63
N ALA A 22 4.74 -10.77 6.10
CA ALA A 22 4.17 -11.34 4.88
C ALA A 22 2.72 -11.78 5.06
N GLU A 23 2.36 -12.32 6.23
CA GLU A 23 0.99 -12.69 6.56
C GLU A 23 0.10 -11.44 6.69
N TYR A 24 0.62 -10.38 7.32
CA TYR A 24 -0.08 -9.09 7.35
C TYR A 24 -0.31 -8.53 5.94
N MET A 25 0.70 -8.55 5.06
CA MET A 25 0.53 -8.09 3.67
C MET A 25 -0.55 -8.89 2.93
N LYS A 26 -0.62 -10.20 3.17
CA LYS A 26 -1.63 -11.06 2.57
C LYS A 26 -3.04 -10.70 3.06
N VAL A 27 -3.21 -10.41 4.34
CA VAL A 27 -4.51 -9.99 4.90
C VAL A 27 -4.89 -8.60 4.35
N MET A 28 -3.96 -7.64 4.38
CA MET A 28 -4.20 -6.29 3.87
C MET A 28 -4.61 -6.32 2.39
N GLY A 29 -3.88 -7.04 1.54
CA GLY A 29 -4.12 -7.09 0.10
C GLY A 29 -5.34 -7.89 -0.34
N ASN A 30 -5.73 -8.95 0.39
CA ASN A 30 -6.82 -9.84 -0.04
C ASN A 30 -8.12 -9.67 0.75
N VAL A 31 -8.07 -9.06 1.94
CA VAL A 31 -9.24 -8.88 2.80
C VAL A 31 -9.52 -7.40 2.93
N CYS A 32 -8.63 -6.67 3.61
CA CYS A 32 -8.88 -5.26 3.93
C CYS A 32 -9.04 -4.39 2.69
N ALA A 33 -8.25 -4.62 1.63
CA ALA A 33 -8.31 -3.85 0.39
C ALA A 33 -9.66 -3.95 -0.35
N ASN A 34 -10.48 -4.96 -0.06
CA ASN A 34 -11.80 -5.14 -0.65
C ASN A 34 -12.92 -4.44 0.14
N GLU A 35 -12.62 -3.92 1.34
CA GLU A 35 -13.59 -3.16 2.13
C GLU A 35 -13.80 -1.78 1.51
N PRO A 36 -15.05 -1.31 1.35
CA PRO A 36 -15.32 -0.02 0.72
C PRO A 36 -14.72 1.17 1.48
N GLU A 37 -14.50 1.02 2.79
CA GLU A 37 -13.87 2.02 3.65
C GLU A 37 -12.33 2.00 3.61
N PHE A 38 -11.74 1.05 2.90
CA PHE A 38 -10.28 0.92 2.84
C PHE A 38 -9.61 2.12 2.19
N LEU A 39 -10.23 2.75 1.19
CA LEU A 39 -9.65 3.90 0.51
C LEU A 39 -10.71 4.97 0.25
N LEU A 40 -11.17 5.61 1.33
CA LEU A 40 -12.25 6.58 1.25
C LEU A 40 -11.85 7.88 0.54
N PRO A 41 -12.76 8.48 -0.24
CA PRO A 41 -12.62 9.83 -0.77
C PRO A 41 -12.53 10.84 0.39
N GLY A 42 -11.36 11.45 0.56
CA GLY A 42 -11.05 12.32 1.72
C GLY A 42 -9.89 11.84 2.57
N THR A 43 -9.42 10.60 2.34
CA THR A 43 -8.14 10.12 2.89
C THR A 43 -7.00 11.05 2.45
N PRO A 44 -6.12 11.51 3.35
CA PRO A 44 -4.95 12.29 2.97
C PRO A 44 -4.14 11.57 1.89
N ILE A 45 -3.67 12.28 0.87
CA ILE A 45 -3.02 11.67 -0.32
C ILE A 45 -1.89 10.72 0.09
N THR A 46 -1.04 11.10 1.05
CA THR A 46 0.06 10.24 1.50
C THR A 46 -0.41 8.93 2.15
N GLU A 47 -1.49 8.99 2.92
CA GLU A 47 -2.14 7.81 3.48
C GLU A 47 -2.81 6.97 2.40
N ALA A 48 -3.44 7.61 1.42
CA ALA A 48 -4.04 6.94 0.27
C ALA A 48 -3.00 6.14 -0.53
N VAL A 49 -1.82 6.73 -0.77
CA VAL A 49 -0.69 6.02 -1.40
C VAL A 49 -0.20 4.87 -0.53
N PHE A 50 -0.08 5.06 0.79
CA PHE A 50 0.30 3.99 1.72
C PHE A 50 -0.66 2.80 1.62
N ARG A 51 -1.98 3.06 1.71
CA ARG A 51 -3.01 2.01 1.63
C ARG A 51 -3.01 1.33 0.26
N LEU A 52 -2.79 2.06 -0.82
CA LEU A 52 -2.65 1.48 -2.16
C LEU A 52 -1.43 0.55 -2.27
N LEU A 53 -0.29 0.92 -1.68
CA LEU A 53 0.88 0.05 -1.59
C LEU A 53 0.58 -1.22 -0.77
N LEU A 54 -0.14 -1.11 0.35
CA LEU A 54 -0.55 -2.27 1.14
C LEU A 54 -1.48 -3.21 0.36
N ALA A 55 -2.45 -2.65 -0.38
CA ALA A 55 -3.31 -3.42 -1.28
C ALA A 55 -2.49 -4.18 -2.33
N ASN A 56 -1.41 -3.58 -2.82
CA ASN A 56 -0.46 -4.21 -3.74
C ASN A 56 0.66 -5.01 -3.03
N SER A 57 0.42 -5.51 -1.81
CA SER A 57 1.39 -6.32 -1.03
C SER A 57 2.75 -5.64 -0.84
N ASN A 58 2.76 -4.31 -0.69
CA ASN A 58 3.94 -3.45 -0.55
C ASN A 58 4.96 -3.58 -1.70
N LYS A 59 4.50 -3.98 -2.89
CA LYS A 59 5.34 -3.95 -4.10
C LYS A 59 5.52 -2.51 -4.55
N ALA A 60 6.71 -2.21 -5.06
CA ALA A 60 7.00 -0.91 -5.63
C ALA A 60 6.04 -0.61 -6.80
N MET A 61 5.50 0.61 -6.81
CA MET A 61 4.63 1.14 -7.87
C MET A 61 5.27 2.38 -8.48
N THR A 62 5.03 2.58 -9.77
CA THR A 62 5.33 3.82 -10.48
C THR A 62 4.34 4.91 -10.11
N LEU A 63 4.69 6.18 -10.36
CA LEU A 63 3.79 7.31 -10.12
C LEU A 63 2.49 7.17 -10.92
N ALA A 64 2.58 6.75 -12.19
CA ALA A 64 1.42 6.49 -13.04
C ALA A 64 0.50 5.38 -12.50
N GLU A 65 1.06 4.28 -11.98
CA GLU A 65 0.27 3.21 -11.35
C GLU A 65 -0.43 3.71 -10.08
N ILE A 66 0.24 4.57 -9.28
CA ILE A 66 -0.36 5.19 -8.09
C ILE A 66 -1.49 6.13 -8.51
N GLN A 67 -1.26 6.99 -9.50
CA GLN A 67 -2.26 7.93 -10.00
C GLN A 67 -3.49 7.20 -10.53
N SER A 68 -3.30 6.16 -11.34
CA SER A 68 -4.39 5.33 -11.87
C SER A 68 -5.17 4.67 -10.75
N GLY A 69 -4.48 4.01 -9.80
CA GLY A 69 -5.13 3.31 -8.70
C GLY A 69 -5.97 4.23 -7.80
N LEU A 70 -5.48 5.44 -7.51
CA LEU A 70 -6.26 6.44 -6.75
C LEU A 70 -7.44 7.00 -7.55
N THR A 71 -7.27 7.19 -8.86
CA THR A 71 -8.35 7.64 -9.75
C THR A 71 -9.46 6.60 -9.83
N ASP A 72 -9.10 5.33 -9.97
CA ASP A 72 -10.06 4.21 -10.04
C ASP A 72 -10.81 4.04 -8.72
N ALA A 73 -10.08 4.09 -7.59
CA ALA A 73 -10.68 3.97 -6.25
C ALA A 73 -11.66 5.10 -5.92
N TRP A 74 -11.44 6.29 -6.47
CA TRP A 74 -12.28 7.47 -6.23
C TRP A 74 -13.16 7.83 -7.43
N ALA A 75 -13.32 6.94 -8.41
CA ALA A 75 -14.06 7.21 -9.65
C ALA A 75 -15.52 7.65 -9.43
N SER A 76 -16.13 7.29 -8.29
CA SER A 76 -17.47 7.71 -7.90
C SER A 76 -17.53 9.10 -7.26
N VAL A 77 -16.39 9.75 -7.00
CA VAL A 77 -16.31 11.04 -6.33
C VAL A 77 -15.82 12.14 -7.27
N ILE A 78 -16.68 13.13 -7.44
CA ILE A 78 -16.53 14.30 -8.31
C ILE A 78 -15.38 15.26 -7.93
N TYR A 79 -14.70 15.03 -6.80
CA TYR A 79 -13.61 15.89 -6.29
C TYR A 79 -12.28 15.13 -6.20
N LEU A 80 -11.73 14.72 -7.34
CA LEU A 80 -10.29 14.43 -7.39
C LEU A 80 -9.55 15.77 -7.42
N LYS A 81 -8.93 16.15 -6.29
CA LYS A 81 -7.98 17.26 -6.28
C LYS A 81 -6.82 16.90 -7.22
N ASN A 82 -6.31 17.90 -7.94
CA ASN A 82 -5.25 17.81 -8.95
C ASN A 82 -4.14 16.78 -8.58
N LEU A 83 -4.28 15.55 -9.08
CA LEU A 83 -3.42 14.40 -8.75
C LEU A 83 -2.50 14.13 -9.93
N THR A 84 -1.57 15.03 -10.20
CA THR A 84 -0.57 14.84 -11.26
C THR A 84 0.66 14.10 -10.73
N ASP A 85 1.44 13.51 -11.63
CA ASP A 85 2.71 12.88 -11.30
C ASP A 85 3.67 13.84 -10.58
N GLU A 86 3.68 15.13 -10.95
CA GLU A 86 4.53 16.14 -10.27
C GLU A 86 4.11 16.37 -8.82
N VAL A 87 2.81 16.46 -8.56
CA VAL A 87 2.28 16.62 -7.20
C VAL A 87 2.62 15.39 -6.36
N LEU A 88 2.37 14.19 -6.89
CA LEU A 88 2.70 12.94 -6.23
C LEU A 88 4.21 12.81 -5.97
N SER A 89 5.05 13.11 -6.97
CA SER A 89 6.50 13.05 -6.81
C SER A 89 6.96 13.98 -5.70
N ARG A 90 6.51 15.24 -5.70
CA ARG A 90 6.90 16.22 -4.68
C ARG A 90 6.48 15.79 -3.28
N MET A 91 5.27 15.24 -3.12
CA MET A 91 4.79 14.76 -1.82
C MET A 91 5.58 13.55 -1.32
N LEU A 92 5.90 12.60 -2.21
CA LEU A 92 6.60 11.37 -1.85
C LEU A 92 8.13 11.55 -1.72
N GLU A 93 8.67 12.67 -2.20
CA GLU A 93 10.06 13.06 -1.97
C GLU A 93 10.28 13.68 -0.58
N GLN A 94 9.22 14.12 0.09
CA GLN A 94 9.27 14.62 1.46
C GLN A 94 9.23 13.48 2.48
N GLU A 95 9.82 13.74 3.66
CA GLU A 95 9.60 12.86 4.81
C GLU A 95 8.11 12.78 5.13
N ASN A 96 7.65 11.56 5.38
CA ASN A 96 6.26 11.28 5.68
C ASN A 96 6.16 10.20 6.77
N ASP A 97 5.08 10.26 7.54
CA ASP A 97 4.84 9.39 8.70
C ASP A 97 4.66 7.91 8.33
N TYR A 98 4.44 7.63 7.04
CA TYR A 98 4.30 6.28 6.50
C TYR A 98 5.61 5.70 5.95
N PHE A 99 6.72 6.44 6.05
CA PHE A 99 8.05 6.05 5.58
C PHE A 99 8.10 5.61 4.10
N ILE A 100 7.19 6.13 3.28
CA ILE A 100 7.18 5.89 1.83
C ILE A 100 8.41 6.58 1.24
N ARG A 101 9.19 5.84 0.46
CA ARG A 101 10.43 6.35 -0.18
C ARG A 101 10.57 5.74 -1.58
N ARG A 102 11.38 6.39 -2.42
CA ARG A 102 11.74 5.83 -3.73
C ARG A 102 12.41 4.47 -3.56
N ALA A 103 11.88 3.45 -4.23
CA ALA A 103 12.51 2.14 -4.30
C ALA A 103 13.85 2.24 -5.06
N PRO A 104 14.90 1.51 -4.64
CA PRO A 104 16.16 1.48 -5.36
C PRO A 104 15.92 1.03 -6.81
N THR A 105 16.37 1.82 -7.78
CA THR A 105 16.36 1.41 -9.17
C THR A 105 17.39 0.30 -9.35
N ARG A 106 16.96 -0.97 -9.31
CA ARG A 106 17.81 -2.06 -9.80
C ARG A 106 17.98 -1.84 -11.30
N ARG A 107 19.06 -1.17 -11.71
CA ARG A 107 19.52 -1.20 -13.10
C ARG A 107 19.68 -2.67 -13.46
N ARG A 108 18.77 -3.22 -14.27
CA ARG A 108 18.99 -4.51 -14.92
C ARG A 108 20.34 -4.40 -15.63
N ARG A 109 21.35 -5.13 -15.16
CA ARG A 109 22.58 -5.33 -15.94
C ARG A 109 22.11 -5.84 -17.31
N ARG A 110 22.28 -5.04 -18.35
CA ARG A 110 22.15 -5.54 -19.73
C ARG A 110 23.16 -6.66 -19.82
N SER A 111 22.69 -7.90 -19.96
CA SER A 111 23.52 -9.01 -20.37
C SER A 111 24.02 -8.66 -21.77
N THR A 112 25.27 -8.19 -21.87
CA THR A 112 26.00 -8.15 -23.12
C THR A 112 26.19 -9.59 -23.57
N LYS A 113 25.40 -10.00 -24.57
CA LYS A 113 25.60 -11.26 -25.27
C LYS A 113 26.85 -11.05 -26.15
N SER A 114 27.93 -11.76 -25.84
CA SER A 114 29.11 -11.87 -26.69
C SER A 114 28.89 -12.93 -27.76
#